data_AF-A0A9X5XKR1-F1
#
_entry.id   AF-A0A9X5XKR1-F1
#
_cell.length_a   1.000
_cell.length_b   1.000
_cell.length_c   1.000
_cell.angle_alpha   90.00
_cell.angle_beta   90.00
_cell.angle_gamma   90.00
#
_symmetry.space_group_name_H-M   'P 1'
#
loop_
_entity.id
_entity.type
_entity.pdbx_description
1 polymer ?
#
loop_
_entity_poly.entity_id
_entity_poly.type
_entity_poly.pdbx_seq_one_letter_code
_entity_poly.pdbx_strand_id
1 'polypeptide(L)'
;ERLPSSASLDKFSYRVNAAVFPLWTFTIIAGAIWAGDAWGRYWGWDPKETWAFITWVAYACYLHARATAGWKGRKAAYIALIAFACFLFNYYGVNIFVSGKHSYAGV
;
A
#
# COMPACT_ATOMS: atom_id res chain seq x y z
N GLU A 1 -13.80 25.26 16.57
CA GLU A 1 -14.42 24.04 16.01
C GLU A 1 -13.93 22.82 16.78
N ARG A 2 -14.79 21.83 17.05
CA ARG A 2 -14.40 20.60 17.78
C ARG A 2 -13.95 19.55 16.77
N LEU A 3 -12.79 18.93 17.02
CA LEU A 3 -12.29 17.84 16.19
C LEU A 3 -13.27 16.65 16.17
N PRO A 4 -13.37 15.89 15.06
CA PRO A 4 -14.19 14.70 14.99
C PRO A 4 -13.79 13.67 16.05
N SER A 5 -14.76 12.87 16.50
CA SER A 5 -14.48 11.79 17.46
C SER A 5 -13.52 10.74 16.87
N SER A 6 -12.76 10.07 17.72
CA SER A 6 -11.86 8.97 17.32
C SER A 6 -12.61 7.84 16.60
N ALA A 7 -13.85 7.56 17.00
CA ALA A 7 -14.70 6.59 16.33
C ALA A 7 -15.11 7.04 14.91
N SER A 8 -15.34 8.34 14.71
CA SER A 8 -15.63 8.91 13.39
C SER A 8 -14.40 8.78 12.46
N LEU A 9 -13.21 9.11 12.97
CA LEU A 9 -11.95 8.99 12.22
C LEU A 9 -11.61 7.53 11.88
N ASP A 10 -11.84 6.61 12.81
CA ASP A 10 -11.62 5.17 12.59
C ASP A 10 -12.55 4.60 11.50
N LYS A 11 -13.83 4.99 11.50
CA LYS A 11 -14.79 4.63 10.43
C LYS A 11 -14.39 5.24 9.09
N PHE A 12 -13.98 6.52 9.10
CA PHE A 12 -13.55 7.21 7.89
C PHE A 12 -12.32 6.54 7.27
N SER A 13 -11.29 6.28 8.10
CA SER A 13 -10.08 5.56 7.67
C SER A 13 -10.41 4.21 7.05
N TYR A 14 -11.28 3.41 7.68
CA TYR A 14 -11.68 2.13 7.10
C TYR A 14 -12.36 2.27 5.74
N ARG A 15 -13.29 3.23 5.57
CA ARG A 15 -13.97 3.47 4.30
C ARG A 15 -13.02 3.89 3.19
N VAL A 16 -12.08 4.78 3.50
CA VAL A 16 -11.06 5.23 2.55
C VAL A 16 -10.19 4.06 2.12
N ASN A 17 -9.64 3.30 3.08
CA ASN A 17 -8.78 2.15 2.77
C ASN A 17 -9.53 1.06 1.99
N ALA A 18 -10.79 0.79 2.33
CA ALA A 18 -11.62 -0.17 1.61
C ALA A 18 -11.92 0.27 0.17
N ALA A 19 -12.07 1.57 -0.09
CA ALA A 19 -12.27 2.11 -1.43
C ALA A 19 -10.98 2.15 -2.25
N VAL A 20 -9.85 2.48 -1.63
CA VAL A 20 -8.54 2.58 -2.31
C VAL A 20 -7.94 1.22 -2.62
N PHE A 21 -8.20 0.20 -1.79
CA PHE A 21 -7.57 -1.13 -1.95
C PHE A 21 -7.84 -1.81 -3.32
N PRO A 22 -9.07 -1.81 -3.86
CA PRO A 22 -9.32 -2.29 -5.23
C PRO A 22 -8.58 -1.49 -6.29
N LEU A 23 -8.49 -0.16 -6.13
CA LEU A 23 -7.75 0.71 -7.06
C LEU A 23 -6.25 0.38 -7.03
N TRP A 24 -5.68 0.18 -5.83
CA TRP A 24 -4.29 -0.24 -5.67
C TRP A 24 -4.02 -1.62 -6.28
N THR A 25 -4.95 -2.56 -6.08
CA THR A 25 -4.89 -3.89 -6.68
C THR A 25 -4.88 -3.80 -8.21
N PHE A 26 -5.78 -2.99 -8.78
CA PHE A 26 -5.81 -2.73 -10.21
C PHE A 26 -4.49 -2.13 -10.70
N THR A 27 -3.94 -1.14 -10.01
CA THR A 27 -2.65 -0.52 -10.37
C THR A 27 -1.50 -1.53 -10.39
N ILE A 28 -1.42 -2.45 -9.42
CA ILE A 28 -0.39 -3.50 -9.41
C ILE A 28 -0.55 -4.42 -10.61
N ILE A 29 -1.77 -4.88 -10.90
CA ILE A 29 -2.05 -5.78 -12.04
C ILE A 29 -1.75 -5.08 -13.37
N ALA A 30 -2.23 -3.85 -13.54
CA ALA A 30 -1.98 -3.05 -14.73
C ALA A 30 -0.48 -2.79 -14.93
N GLY A 31 0.25 -2.49 -13.85
CA GLY A 31 1.70 -2.35 -13.87
C GLY A 31 2.42 -3.62 -14.28
N ALA A 32 1.98 -4.79 -13.80
CA ALA A 32 2.54 -6.08 -14.18
C ALA A 32 2.31 -6.40 -15.67
N ILE A 33 1.10 -6.13 -16.20
CA ILE A 33 0.80 -6.28 -17.63
C ILE A 33 1.74 -5.40 -18.46
N TRP A 34 1.85 -4.12 -18.09
CA TRP A 34 2.73 -3.19 -18.78
C TRP A 34 4.21 -3.60 -18.71
N ALA A 35 4.67 -4.13 -17.57
CA ALA A 35 6.04 -4.64 -17.42
C ALA A 35 6.33 -5.81 -18.38
N GLY A 36 5.32 -6.64 -18.66
CA GLY A 36 5.37 -7.68 -19.68
C GLY A 36 5.74 -7.11 -21.05
N ASP A 37 5.04 -6.07 -21.48
CA ASP A 37 5.28 -5.41 -22.77
C ASP A 37 6.60 -4.62 -22.78
N ALA A 38 6.97 -3.96 -21.69
CA ALA A 38 8.13 -3.09 -21.61
C ALA A 38 9.46 -3.86 -21.46
N TRP A 39 9.47 -4.94 -20.69
CA TRP A 39 10.69 -5.65 -20.28
C TRP A 39 10.68 -7.15 -20.56
N GLY A 40 9.62 -7.67 -21.21
CA GLY A 40 9.47 -9.09 -21.54
C GLY A 40 9.13 -9.99 -20.34
N ARG A 41 8.78 -9.42 -19.19
CA ARG A 41 8.37 -10.16 -17.98
C ARG A 41 7.33 -9.38 -17.17
N TYR A 42 6.29 -10.06 -16.69
CA TYR A 42 5.22 -9.44 -15.89
C TYR A 42 5.65 -9.03 -14.48
N TRP A 43 6.63 -9.73 -13.93
CA TRP A 43 7.14 -9.52 -12.57
C TRP A 43 8.56 -10.09 -12.48
N GLY A 44 9.42 -9.48 -11.69
CA GLY A 44 10.80 -9.90 -11.47
C GLY A 44 11.36 -9.56 -10.10
N TRP A 45 10.51 -9.30 -9.11
CA TRP A 45 10.87 -9.15 -7.70
C TRP A 45 11.89 -8.04 -7.43
N ASP A 46 11.93 -7.02 -8.29
CA ASP A 46 12.76 -5.88 -7.99
C ASP A 46 12.21 -5.10 -6.77
N PRO A 47 13.00 -4.21 -6.17
CA PRO A 47 12.60 -3.50 -4.96
C PRO A 47 11.25 -2.76 -5.07
N LYS A 48 10.90 -2.20 -6.23
CA LYS A 48 9.59 -1.53 -6.37
C LYS A 48 8.45 -2.53 -6.40
N GLU A 49 8.58 -3.57 -7.21
CA GLU A 49 7.60 -4.65 -7.30
C GLU A 49 7.38 -5.32 -5.92
N THR A 50 8.48 -5.69 -5.25
CA THR A 50 8.45 -6.34 -3.93
C THR A 50 7.75 -5.48 -2.88
N TRP A 51 8.11 -4.19 -2.80
CA TRP A 51 7.49 -3.30 -1.81
C TRP A 51 6.05 -2.91 -2.15
N ALA A 52 5.67 -2.93 -3.44
CA ALA A 52 4.28 -2.77 -3.84
C ALA A 52 3.43 -3.95 -3.35
N PHE A 53 3.97 -5.17 -3.46
CA PHE A 53 3.34 -6.38 -2.92
C PHE A 53 3.28 -6.37 -1.38
N ILE A 54 4.37 -6.01 -0.68
CA ILE A 54 4.36 -5.88 0.79
C ILE A 54 3.29 -4.88 1.24
N THR A 55 3.20 -3.72 0.57
CA THR A 55 2.19 -2.70 0.86
C THR A 55 0.77 -3.24 0.64
N TRP A 56 0.55 -3.97 -0.45
CA TRP A 56 -0.73 -4.62 -0.73
C TRP A 56 -1.11 -5.62 0.36
N VAL A 57 -0.19 -6.49 0.79
CA VAL A 57 -0.41 -7.47 1.87
C VAL A 57 -0.72 -6.75 3.19
N ALA A 58 0.01 -5.69 3.53
CA ALA A 58 -0.21 -4.94 4.77
C ALA A 58 -1.62 -4.32 4.83
N TYR A 59 -2.10 -3.72 3.73
CA TYR A 59 -3.46 -3.21 3.64
C TYR A 59 -4.51 -4.32 3.58
N ALA A 60 -4.23 -5.46 2.94
CA ALA A 60 -5.10 -6.62 2.96
C ALA A 60 -5.26 -7.16 4.39
N CYS A 61 -4.18 -7.27 5.17
CA CYS A 61 -4.21 -7.65 6.57
C CYS A 61 -5.00 -6.65 7.43
N TYR A 62 -4.84 -5.34 7.19
CA TYR A 62 -5.66 -4.31 7.85
C TYR A 62 -7.15 -4.53 7.58
N LEU A 63 -7.55 -4.64 6.31
CA LEU A 63 -8.95 -4.83 5.94
C LEU A 63 -9.51 -6.16 6.44
N HIS A 64 -8.71 -7.22 6.39
CA HIS A 64 -9.07 -8.52 6.91
C HIS A 64 -9.31 -8.45 8.43
N ALA A 65 -8.38 -7.91 9.21
CA ALA A 65 -8.53 -7.74 10.65
C ALA A 65 -9.75 -6.87 11.03
N ARG A 66 -10.10 -5.89 10.18
CA ARG A 66 -11.30 -5.06 10.33
C ARG A 66 -12.59 -5.82 10.05
N ALA A 67 -12.60 -6.65 9.00
CA ALA A 67 -13.79 -7.35 8.53
C ALA A 67 -14.09 -8.63 9.33
N THR A 68 -13.07 -9.42 9.69
CA THR A 68 -13.24 -10.73 10.33
C THR A 68 -13.10 -10.67 11.85
N ALA A 69 -12.05 -10.05 12.35
CA ALA A 69 -11.76 -9.99 13.78
C ALA A 69 -12.41 -8.77 14.48
N GLY A 70 -13.05 -7.88 13.73
CA GLY A 70 -13.75 -6.71 14.26
C GLY A 70 -12.85 -5.68 14.95
N TRP A 71 -11.55 -5.63 14.60
CA TRP A 71 -10.59 -4.76 15.27
C TRP A 71 -10.92 -3.28 15.06
N LYS A 72 -11.04 -2.51 16.16
CA LYS A 72 -11.34 -1.06 16.11
C LYS A 72 -10.37 -0.25 16.96
N GLY A 73 -10.24 1.04 16.64
CA GLY A 73 -9.40 1.96 17.41
C GLY A 73 -7.92 1.64 17.28
N ARG A 74 -7.19 1.65 18.41
CA ARG A 74 -5.70 1.59 18.42
C ARG A 74 -5.11 0.39 17.68
N LYS A 75 -5.68 -0.81 17.84
CA LYS A 75 -5.17 -2.02 17.18
C LYS A 75 -5.20 -1.91 15.65
N ALA A 76 -6.33 -1.44 15.12
CA ALA A 76 -6.49 -1.18 13.69
C ALA A 76 -5.60 -0.04 13.20
N ALA A 77 -5.46 1.03 14.01
CA ALA A 77 -4.61 2.16 13.69
C ALA A 77 -3.13 1.77 13.52
N TYR A 78 -2.60 0.89 14.36
CA TYR A 78 -1.21 0.42 14.22
C TYR A 78 -0.97 -0.32 12.90
N ILE A 79 -1.88 -1.22 12.50
CA ILE A 79 -1.71 -1.92 11.21
C ILE A 79 -1.81 -0.91 10.05
N ALA A 80 -2.74 0.04 10.11
CA ALA A 80 -2.87 1.07 9.08
C ALA A 80 -1.60 1.93 8.98
N LEU A 81 -0.97 2.28 10.10
CA LEU A 81 0.29 3.02 10.14
C LEU A 81 1.46 2.21 9.55
N ILE A 82 1.53 0.91 9.85
CA ILE A 82 2.55 0.02 9.26
C ILE A 82 2.34 -0.07 7.74
N ALA A 83 1.11 -0.27 7.28
CA ALA A 83 0.78 -0.32 5.86
C ALA A 83 1.13 0.99 5.15
N PHE A 84 0.86 2.13 5.80
CA PHE A 84 1.24 3.45 5.29
C PHE A 84 2.76 3.64 5.25
N ALA A 85 3.50 3.16 6.26
CA ALA A 85 4.95 3.19 6.25
C ALA A 85 5.54 2.34 5.11
N CYS A 86 4.98 1.15 4.84
CA CYS A 86 5.34 0.32 3.67
C CYS A 86 5.09 1.07 2.36
N PHE A 87 3.95 1.78 2.24
CA PHE A 87 3.66 2.61 1.08
C PHE A 87 4.68 3.73 0.90
N LEU A 88 5.00 4.48 1.96
CA LEU A 88 6.00 5.54 1.91
C LEU A 88 7.39 5.01 1.55
N PHE A 89 7.76 3.84 2.06
CA PHE A 89 9.01 3.20 1.70
C PHE A 89 9.01 2.77 0.23
N ASN A 90 7.91 2.19 -0.27
CA ASN A 90 7.80 1.85 -1.69
C ASN A 90 7.95 3.09 -2.58
N TYR A 91 7.25 4.17 -2.24
CA TYR A 91 7.22 5.38 -3.06
C TYR A 91 8.53 6.17 -2.98
N TYR A 92 8.99 6.51 -1.78
CA TYR A 92 10.20 7.31 -1.55
C TYR A 92 11.44 6.46 -1.28
N GLY A 93 11.34 5.54 -0.32
CA GLY A 93 12.48 4.77 0.17
C GLY A 93 13.21 3.99 -0.93
N VAL A 94 12.48 3.25 -1.76
CA VAL A 94 13.10 2.50 -2.86
C VAL A 94 13.82 3.43 -3.84
N ASN A 95 13.30 4.63 -4.11
CA ASN A 95 13.96 5.57 -5.03
C ASN A 95 15.23 6.21 -4.44
N ILE A 96 15.30 6.35 -3.12
CA ILE A 96 16.44 7.00 -2.44
C ILE A 96 17.53 5.98 -2.12
N PHE A 97 17.15 4.78 -1.71
CA PHE A 97 18.09 3.78 -1.16
C PHE A 97 18.43 2.64 -2.12
N VAL A 98 17.74 2.52 -3.26
CA VAL A 98 17.96 1.38 -4.16
C VAL A 98 17.97 1.79 -5.63
N SER A 99 19.09 1.55 -6.30
CA SER A 99 19.24 1.74 -7.75
C SER A 99 18.67 0.55 -8.53
N GLY A 100 17.95 0.82 -9.62
CA GLY A 100 17.33 -0.21 -10.47
C GLY A 100 16.55 0.39 -11.65
N LYS A 101 15.93 -0.45 -12.50
CA LYS A 101 15.15 -0.02 -13.68
C LYS A 101 14.01 0.97 -13.39
N HIS A 102 13.58 1.05 -12.13
CA HIS A 102 12.56 1.97 -11.63
C HIS A 102 13.13 3.23 -10.94
N SER A 103 14.45 3.40 -10.93
CA SER A 103 15.10 4.61 -10.43
C SER A 103 14.95 5.72 -11.46
N TYR A 104 13.87 6.49 -11.36
CA TYR A 104 13.71 7.74 -12.12
C TYR A 104 14.42 8.92 -11.44
N ALA A 105 15.08 8.68 -10.30
CA ALA A 105 16.03 9.61 -9.71
C ALA A 105 17.29 9.58 -10.59
N GLY A 106 17.33 10.44 -11.61
CA GLY A 106 18.54 10.70 -12.38
C GLY A 106 19.56 11.47 -11.55
N VAL A 107 20.11 10.81 -10.52
CA VAL A 107 21.32 11.24 -9.79
C VAL A 107 22.38 10.16 -9.97
#